data_AF-A0A2N6IC58-F1
#
_entry.id   AF-A0A2N6IC58-F1
#
_cell.length_a   1.000
_cell.length_b   1.000
_cell.length_c   1.000
_cell.angle_alpha   90.00
_cell.angle_beta   90.00
_cell.angle_gamma   90.00
#
_symmetry.space_group_name_H-M   'P 1'
#
loop_
_entity.id
_entity.type
_entity.pdbx_description
1 polymer ?
#
loop_
_entity_poly.entity_id
_entity_poly.type
_entity_poly.pdbx_seq_one_letter_code
_entity_poly.pdbx_strand_id
1 'polypeptide(L)'
;VAGELDNQSFAEIARAMGAEGITVDKLEDVGPALKKAIAMQMHEGKTTIIEIMCTRELGDPFRRDALSKPIRHLDKYKDYV
;
A
#
# COMPACT_ATOMS: atom_id res chain seq x y z
N VAL A 1 -4.47 24.27 8.41
CA VAL A 1 -5.81 23.68 8.62
C VAL A 1 -5.90 22.45 7.74
N ALA A 2 -5.51 21.29 8.28
CA ALA A 2 -5.53 20.00 7.57
C ALA A 2 -5.74 18.87 8.59
N GLY A 3 -6.63 19.13 9.57
CA GLY A 3 -6.71 18.32 10.79
C GLY A 3 -7.85 17.31 10.82
N GLU A 4 -8.87 17.43 9.97
CA GLU A 4 -10.06 16.58 10.07
C GLU A 4 -10.62 16.32 8.66
N LEU A 5 -9.88 15.54 7.87
CA LEU A 5 -10.50 14.75 6.81
C LEU A 5 -10.73 13.37 7.42
N ASP A 6 -11.95 13.11 7.83
CA ASP A 6 -12.37 11.75 8.15
C ASP A 6 -12.15 10.92 6.89
N ASN A 7 -11.33 9.86 6.99
CA ASN A 7 -10.94 9.11 5.80
C ASN A 7 -12.18 8.39 5.27
N GLN A 8 -12.69 8.86 4.13
CA GLN A 8 -13.84 8.23 3.48
C GLN A 8 -13.45 6.82 3.02
N SER A 9 -14.39 5.86 3.11
CA SER A 9 -14.11 4.51 2.62
C SER A 9 -13.98 4.53 1.10
N PHE A 10 -12.78 4.19 0.62
CA PHE A 10 -12.52 4.04 -0.81
C PHE A 10 -13.26 2.84 -1.40
N ALA A 11 -13.54 1.80 -0.61
CA ALA A 11 -14.35 0.67 -1.05
C ALA A 11 -15.83 1.06 -1.28
N GLU A 12 -16.39 1.94 -0.45
CA GLU A 12 -17.75 2.48 -0.67
C GLU A 12 -17.78 3.44 -1.87
N ILE A 13 -16.76 4.30 -2.02
CA ILE A 13 -16.63 5.18 -3.19
C ILE A 13 -16.56 4.35 -4.48
N ALA A 14 -15.78 3.27 -4.49
CA ALA A 14 -15.69 2.36 -5.64
C ALA A 14 -17.06 1.81 -6.03
N ARG A 15 -17.83 1.32 -5.04
CA ARG A 15 -19.19 0.81 -5.25
C ARG A 15 -20.14 1.88 -5.75
N ALA A 16 -20.07 3.09 -5.21
CA ALA A 16 -20.87 4.23 -5.68
C ALA A 16 -20.54 4.62 -7.13
N MET A 17 -19.29 4.43 -7.56
CA MET A 17 -18.83 4.68 -8.94
C MET A 17 -19.08 3.51 -9.90
N GLY A 18 -19.72 2.41 -9.44
CA GLY A 18 -20.01 1.24 -10.26
C GLY A 18 -18.85 0.25 -10.40
N ALA A 19 -17.81 0.39 -9.59
CA ALA A 19 -16.72 -0.58 -9.45
C ALA A 19 -16.96 -1.52 -8.25
N GLU A 20 -16.18 -2.58 -8.16
CA GLU A 20 -16.16 -3.45 -6.98
C GLU A 20 -15.26 -2.81 -5.90
N GLY A 21 -15.63 -2.94 -4.64
CA GLY A 21 -14.86 -2.42 -3.50
C GLY A 21 -14.70 -3.47 -2.41
N ILE A 22 -13.46 -3.78 -2.04
CA ILE A 22 -13.11 -4.75 -1.00
C ILE A 22 -12.31 -4.03 0.08
N THR A 23 -12.78 -4.07 1.33
CA THR A 23 -12.01 -3.62 2.50
C THR A 23 -11.27 -4.80 3.12
N VAL A 24 -9.99 -4.61 3.41
CA VAL A 24 -9.11 -5.62 4.03
C VAL A 24 -8.58 -5.06 5.35
N ASP A 25 -8.98 -5.68 6.46
CA ASP A 25 -8.58 -5.30 7.82
C ASP A 25 -7.45 -6.17 8.40
N LYS A 26 -7.25 -7.36 7.83
CA LYS A 26 -6.26 -8.34 8.27
C LYS A 26 -5.23 -8.63 7.19
N LEU A 27 -3.99 -8.85 7.61
CA LEU A 27 -2.88 -9.12 6.70
C LEU A 27 -3.08 -10.41 5.91
N GLU A 28 -3.61 -11.47 6.55
CA GLU A 28 -3.88 -12.75 5.87
C GLU A 28 -4.88 -12.64 4.72
N ASP A 29 -5.74 -11.61 4.72
CA ASP A 29 -6.79 -11.42 3.73
C ASP A 29 -6.33 -10.65 2.49
N VAL A 30 -5.14 -10.02 2.53
CA VAL A 30 -4.57 -9.28 1.39
C VAL A 30 -4.36 -10.20 0.18
N GLY A 31 -3.78 -11.38 0.39
CA GLY A 31 -3.51 -12.34 -0.67
C GLY A 31 -4.79 -12.88 -1.34
N PRO A 32 -5.76 -13.41 -0.56
CA PRO A 32 -7.08 -13.80 -1.06
C PRO A 32 -7.82 -12.66 -1.77
N ALA A 33 -7.83 -11.45 -1.21
CA ALA A 33 -8.51 -10.29 -1.82
C ALA A 33 -7.91 -9.94 -3.18
N LEU A 34 -6.57 -9.95 -3.30
CA LEU A 34 -5.89 -9.68 -4.57
C LEU A 34 -6.21 -10.75 -5.62
N LYS A 35 -6.18 -12.03 -5.24
CA LYS A 35 -6.54 -13.12 -6.16
C LYS A 35 -7.98 -12.98 -6.65
N LYS A 36 -8.91 -12.64 -5.75
CA LYS A 36 -10.32 -12.41 -6.09
C LYS A 36 -10.47 -11.24 -7.07
N ALA A 37 -9.82 -10.11 -6.80
CA ALA A 37 -9.86 -8.94 -7.68
C ALA A 37 -9.32 -9.24 -9.08
N ILE A 38 -8.21 -9.99 -9.18
CA ILE A 38 -7.65 -10.42 -10.46
C ILE A 38 -8.64 -11.32 -11.20
N ALA A 39 -9.23 -12.30 -10.53
CA ALA A 39 -10.21 -13.20 -11.14
C ALA A 39 -11.45 -12.43 -11.65
N MET A 40 -12.00 -11.51 -10.85
CA MET A 40 -13.12 -10.66 -11.25
C MET A 40 -12.78 -9.78 -12.45
N GLN A 41 -11.56 -9.25 -12.51
CA GLN A 41 -11.14 -8.48 -13.68
C GLN A 41 -10.97 -9.36 -14.93
N MET A 42 -10.31 -10.51 -14.79
CA MET A 42 -10.02 -11.41 -15.93
C MET A 42 -11.27 -12.07 -16.52
N HIS A 43 -12.26 -12.39 -15.68
CA HIS A 43 -13.44 -13.17 -16.11
C HIS A 43 -14.71 -12.35 -16.24
N GLU A 44 -14.85 -11.27 -15.47
CA GLU A 44 -16.08 -10.46 -15.40
C GLU A 44 -15.86 -9.02 -15.88
N GLY A 45 -14.61 -8.60 -16.16
CA GLY A 45 -14.29 -7.22 -16.56
C GLY A 45 -14.55 -6.18 -15.47
N LYS A 46 -14.64 -6.62 -14.21
CA LYS A 46 -14.94 -5.74 -13.07
C LYS A 46 -13.67 -5.13 -12.51
N THR A 47 -13.58 -3.80 -12.60
CA THR A 47 -12.56 -3.03 -11.89
C THR A 47 -12.81 -3.13 -10.39
N THR A 48 -11.79 -3.49 -9.62
CA THR A 48 -11.89 -3.70 -8.17
C THR A 48 -10.91 -2.80 -7.43
N ILE A 49 -11.40 -2.01 -6.49
CA ILE A 49 -10.58 -1.26 -5.52
C ILE A 49 -10.42 -2.12 -4.26
N ILE A 50 -9.18 -2.33 -3.84
CA ILE A 50 -8.86 -3.00 -2.57
C ILE A 50 -8.37 -1.94 -1.60
N GLU A 51 -9.19 -1.65 -0.58
CA GLU A 51 -8.88 -0.74 0.51
C GLU A 51 -8.19 -1.52 1.64
N ILE A 52 -6.88 -1.32 1.80
CA ILE A 52 -6.08 -2.00 2.82
C ILE A 52 -5.94 -1.09 4.03
N MET A 53 -6.45 -1.55 5.18
CA MET A 53 -6.34 -0.83 6.44
C MET A 53 -4.96 -1.06 7.05
N CYS A 54 -4.12 -0.03 7.02
CA CYS A 54 -2.77 -0.06 7.58
C CYS A 54 -2.73 0.60 8.96
N THR A 55 -1.82 0.13 9.83
CA THR A 55 -1.45 0.88 11.03
C THR A 55 -0.59 2.08 10.64
N ARG A 56 -0.41 3.04 11.57
CA ARG A 56 0.48 4.20 11.38
C ARG A 56 1.94 3.87 11.68
N GLU A 57 2.22 2.64 12.07
CA GLU A 57 3.56 2.17 12.40
C GLU A 57 4.24 1.64 11.13
N LEU A 58 5.46 2.09 10.90
CA LEU A 58 6.32 1.52 9.86
C LEU A 58 6.90 0.21 10.38
N GLY A 59 6.63 -0.90 9.69
CA GLY A 59 7.28 -2.17 9.97
C GLY A 59 8.77 -2.17 9.56
N ASP A 60 9.57 -3.02 10.19
CA ASP A 60 10.94 -3.35 9.75
C ASP A 60 10.86 -3.86 8.30
N PRO A 61 11.46 -3.17 7.31
CA PRO A 61 12.85 -2.71 7.25
C PRO A 61 13.01 -1.20 7.16
N PHE A 62 11.94 -0.41 7.34
CA PHE A 62 12.00 1.05 7.43
C PHE A 62 12.48 1.53 8.80
N ARG A 63 13.42 0.76 9.37
CA ARG A 63 14.23 1.14 10.50
C ARG A 63 15.07 2.36 10.12
N ARG A 64 15.46 3.15 11.11
CA ARG A 64 16.30 4.34 10.93
C ARG A 64 17.62 4.07 10.20
N ASP A 65 18.09 2.81 10.15
CA ASP A 65 19.28 2.41 9.39
C ASP A 65 19.05 2.30 7.88
N ALA A 66 17.81 2.23 7.40
CA ALA A 66 17.51 2.37 5.97
C ALA A 66 17.85 3.78 5.42
N LEU A 67 18.02 4.76 6.31
CA LEU A 67 18.51 6.11 6.00
C LEU A 67 20.00 6.30 6.33
N SER A 68 20.73 5.23 6.63
CA SER A 68 22.18 5.32 6.88
C SER A 68 22.89 5.87 5.65
N LYS A 69 23.85 6.78 5.86
CA LYS A 69 24.70 7.24 4.76
C LYS A 69 25.41 6.02 4.14
N PRO A 70 25.38 5.86 2.81
CA PRO A 70 26.04 4.73 2.15
C PRO A 70 27.54 4.75 2.43
N ILE A 71 28.08 3.61 2.88
CA ILE A 71 29.50 3.45 3.16
C ILE A 71 30.22 3.13 1.84
N ARG A 72 31.17 3.99 1.46
CA ARG A 72 31.95 3.82 0.24
C ARG A 72 33.20 3.00 0.56
N HIS A 73 33.30 1.82 -0.03
CA HIS A 73 34.41 0.89 0.22
C HIS A 73 35.60 1.05 -0.74
N LEU A 74 35.45 1.78 -1.84
CA LEU A 74 36.50 1.96 -2.84
C LEU A 74 37.20 3.31 -2.69
N ASP A 75 38.52 3.31 -2.77
CA ASP A 75 39.37 4.49 -2.56
C ASP A 75 38.99 5.67 -3.47
N LYS A 76 38.67 5.39 -4.74
CA LYS A 76 38.26 6.41 -5.72
C LYS A 76 36.99 7.19 -5.37
N TYR A 77 36.23 6.75 -4.38
CA TYR A 77 34.98 7.41 -3.97
C TYR A 77 35.05 8.07 -2.59
N LYS A 78 36.23 8.11 -1.95
CA LYS A 78 36.39 8.68 -0.60
C LYS A 78 36.06 10.18 -0.50
N ASP A 79 36.27 10.94 -1.57
CA ASP A 79 36.12 12.41 -1.57
C ASP A 79 34.67 12.89 -1.78
N TYR A 80 33.76 12.00 -2.19
CA TYR A 80 32.36 12.33 -2.41
C TYR A 80 31.60 12.03 -1.12
N VAL A 81 31.36 13.02 -0.23
CA VAL A 81 30.63 12.86 1.04
C VAL A 81 29.55 13.93 1.18
#